data_AF-B4DPX6-F1
#
_entry.id   AF-B4DPX6-F1
#
_cell.length_a   1.000
_cell.length_b   1.000
_cell.length_c   1.000
_cell.angle_alpha   90.00
_cell.angle_beta   90.00
_cell.angle_gamma   90.00
#
_symmetry.space_group_name_H-M   'P 1'
#
loop_
_entity.id
_entity.type
_entity.pdbx_description
1 polymer ?
#
loop_
_entity_poly.entity_id
_entity_poly.type
_entity_poly.pdbx_seq_one_letter_code
_entity_poly.pdbx_strand_id
1 'polypeptide(L)'
;MARAVRNFLKAQQVQAPVELYSDWLSVGHVDEFLTFVPTSDQKGFRLLLASPSACLKLFQEKKEEGYGEAAQFDGLKHQAKRSINEMLADRHLQRDNLHAQVNMVVLGKYLGIPKPYGPIINGRCCLEEKVQSLLEPLGLHCIFIDDYLSYHELQGEIHCGTNVRRKPFPFKWWNMVP
;
A
#
# COMPACT_ATOMS: atom_id res chain seq x y z
N MET A 1 3.12 18.88 9.46
CA MET A 1 1.93 19.09 10.32
C MET A 1 2.04 20.38 11.14
N ALA A 2 0.97 21.18 11.24
CA ALA A 2 0.94 22.41 12.03
C ALA A 2 1.11 22.15 13.55
N ARG A 3 1.87 23.01 14.24
CA ARG A 3 2.13 22.90 15.69
C ARG A 3 0.83 22.89 16.51
N ALA A 4 -0.17 23.70 16.13
CA ALA A 4 -1.47 23.74 16.80
C ALA A 4 -2.16 22.37 16.80
N VAL A 5 -2.18 21.68 15.65
CA VAL A 5 -2.76 20.34 15.52
C VAL A 5 -1.97 19.32 16.34
N ARG A 6 -0.63 19.36 16.27
CA ARG A 6 0.23 18.47 17.08
C ARG A 6 -0.05 18.63 18.58
N ASN A 7 -0.13 19.88 19.05
CA ASN A 7 -0.42 20.18 20.45
C ASN A 7 -1.83 19.69 20.84
N PHE A 8 -2.83 19.93 19.98
CA PHE A 8 -4.18 19.45 20.18
C PHE A 8 -4.25 17.93 20.32
N LEU A 9 -3.59 17.18 19.44
CA LEU A 9 -3.53 15.71 19.48
C LEU A 9 -2.84 15.21 20.76
N LYS A 10 -1.69 15.80 21.12
CA LYS A 10 -0.96 15.45 22.36
C LYS A 10 -1.80 15.73 23.62
N ALA A 11 -2.59 16.80 23.62
CA ALA A 11 -3.46 17.17 24.73
C ALA A 11 -4.60 16.17 24.99
N GLN A 12 -4.94 15.30 24.02
CA GLN A 12 -6.00 14.30 24.20
C GLN A 12 -5.58 13.16 25.14
N GLN A 13 -4.27 12.89 25.30
CA GLN A 13 -3.65 11.88 26.16
C GLN A 13 -3.99 10.41 25.82
N VAL A 14 -5.23 10.11 25.45
CA VAL A 14 -5.78 8.76 25.34
C VAL A 14 -5.27 7.95 24.14
N GLN A 15 -4.57 8.61 23.22
CA GLN A 15 -3.89 8.00 22.07
C GLN A 15 -2.57 8.75 21.85
N ALA A 16 -1.58 8.49 22.70
CA ALA A 16 -0.27 9.17 22.70
C ALA A 16 0.35 9.19 21.28
N PRO A 17 0.42 10.36 20.61
CA PRO A 17 0.86 10.41 19.22
C PRO A 17 2.34 9.99 19.06
N VAL A 18 2.62 9.18 18.05
CA VAL A 18 3.97 8.82 17.62
C VAL A 18 4.28 9.53 16.31
N GLU A 19 5.42 10.22 16.26
CA GLU A 19 5.85 10.94 15.05
C GLU A 19 6.67 9.97 14.16
N LEU A 20 6.30 9.88 12.89
CA LEU A 20 6.96 9.05 11.88
C LEU A 20 7.62 9.95 10.83
N TYR A 21 8.64 9.42 10.15
CA TYR A 21 9.34 10.14 9.09
C TYR A 21 8.67 9.90 7.74
N SER A 22 7.91 10.90 7.26
CA SER A 22 7.23 10.88 5.95
C SER A 22 7.76 11.93 4.97
N ASP A 23 8.64 12.85 5.40
CA ASP A 23 9.13 13.97 4.58
C ASP A 23 9.98 13.55 3.36
N TRP A 24 10.31 12.27 3.22
CA TRP A 24 10.98 11.73 2.03
C TRP A 24 10.01 11.53 0.85
N LEU A 25 8.69 11.51 1.11
CA LEU A 25 7.65 11.44 0.08
C LEU A 25 7.31 12.85 -0.43
N SER A 26 6.98 12.94 -1.73
CA SER A 26 6.56 14.20 -2.37
C SER A 26 5.33 14.81 -1.70
N VAL A 27 4.31 14.00 -1.44
CA VAL A 27 3.09 14.42 -0.72
C VAL A 27 3.34 14.43 0.79
N GLY A 28 4.08 13.45 1.31
CA GLY A 28 4.60 13.49 2.67
C GLY A 28 3.66 12.87 3.71
N HIS A 29 2.78 11.94 3.31
CA HIS A 29 1.79 11.35 4.19
C HIS A 29 2.13 9.91 4.62
N VAL A 30 1.70 9.54 5.84
CA VAL A 30 1.99 8.21 6.41
C VAL A 30 1.17 7.08 5.78
N ASP A 31 -0.01 7.40 5.25
CA ASP A 31 -0.88 6.46 4.54
C ASP A 31 -0.35 6.10 3.16
N GLU A 32 0.70 6.77 2.69
CA GLU A 32 1.39 6.37 1.48
C GLU A 32 2.23 5.11 1.72
N PHE A 33 2.77 4.85 2.91
CA PHE A 33 3.68 3.72 3.13
C PHE A 33 3.22 2.72 4.18
N LEU A 34 2.12 3.00 4.87
CA LEU A 34 1.66 2.21 6.01
C LEU A 34 0.13 2.12 6.09
N THR A 35 -0.38 0.92 6.36
CA THR A 35 -1.79 0.72 6.72
C THR A 35 -1.97 -0.47 7.67
N PHE A 36 -3.16 -0.61 8.24
CA PHE A 36 -3.52 -1.72 9.14
C PHE A 36 -4.71 -2.50 8.60
N VAL A 37 -4.63 -3.83 8.68
CA VAL A 37 -5.74 -4.73 8.33
C VAL A 37 -6.11 -5.61 9.52
N PRO A 38 -7.40 -5.94 9.72
CA PRO A 38 -7.82 -6.82 10.80
C PRO A 38 -7.39 -8.26 10.51
N THR A 39 -7.11 -9.02 11.57
CA THR A 39 -6.88 -10.46 11.47
C THR A 39 -7.53 -11.18 12.65
N SER A 40 -7.58 -12.51 12.60
CA SER A 40 -8.18 -13.33 13.67
C SER A 40 -7.15 -13.83 14.69
N ASP A 41 -5.92 -13.31 14.67
CA ASP A 41 -4.86 -13.75 15.56
C ASP A 41 -4.85 -13.02 16.91
N GLN A 42 -3.87 -13.31 17.77
CA GLN A 42 -3.84 -12.81 19.15
C GLN A 42 -3.86 -11.29 19.26
N LYS A 43 -3.22 -10.56 18.33
CA LYS A 43 -3.22 -9.08 18.35
C LYS A 43 -4.40 -8.50 17.55
N GLY A 44 -5.00 -9.29 16.66
CA GLY A 44 -6.19 -8.92 15.91
C GLY A 44 -5.91 -8.02 14.69
N PHE A 45 -4.65 -7.79 14.34
CA PHE A 45 -4.27 -6.96 13.19
C PHE A 45 -2.90 -7.31 12.59
N ARG A 46 -2.66 -6.85 11.36
CA ARG A 46 -1.34 -6.79 10.71
C ARG A 46 -1.04 -5.36 10.31
N LEU A 47 0.21 -4.96 10.52
CA LEU A 47 0.79 -3.77 9.93
C LEU A 47 1.26 -4.13 8.52
N LEU A 48 0.84 -3.35 7.53
CA LEU A 48 1.31 -3.48 6.16
C LEU A 48 2.19 -2.28 5.84
N LEU A 49 3.36 -2.57 5.28
CA LEU A 49 4.33 -1.58 4.84
C LEU A 49 4.59 -1.77 3.35
N ALA A 50 4.75 -0.65 2.66
CA ALA A 50 5.25 -0.69 1.30
C ALA A 50 6.68 -1.24 1.28
N SER A 51 6.94 -2.18 0.36
CA SER A 51 8.21 -2.89 0.30
C SER A 51 8.70 -2.99 -1.14
N PRO A 52 9.52 -2.05 -1.60
CA PRO A 52 10.11 -2.14 -2.93
C PRO A 52 11.04 -3.36 -3.05
N SER A 53 11.75 -3.72 -1.97
CA SER A 53 12.62 -4.90 -1.95
C SER A 53 11.84 -6.20 -2.18
N ALA A 54 10.63 -6.32 -1.64
CA ALA A 54 9.74 -7.45 -1.93
C ALA A 54 9.27 -7.46 -3.39
N CYS A 55 9.01 -6.28 -3.98
CA CYS A 55 8.65 -6.16 -5.39
C CYS A 55 9.79 -6.58 -6.32
N LEU A 56 11.00 -6.06 -6.08
CA LEU A 56 12.21 -6.44 -6.83
C LEU A 56 12.52 -7.93 -6.70
N LYS A 57 12.36 -8.50 -5.50
CA LYS A 57 12.51 -9.95 -5.29
C LYS A 57 11.50 -10.74 -6.11
N LEU A 58 10.22 -10.35 -6.12
CA LEU A 58 9.19 -11.00 -6.93
C LEU A 58 9.53 -10.92 -8.43
N PHE A 59 9.96 -9.75 -8.91
CA PHE A 59 10.35 -9.58 -10.31
C PHE A 59 11.57 -10.42 -10.67
N GLN A 60 12.54 -10.54 -9.78
CA GLN A 60 13.70 -11.41 -9.95
C GLN A 60 13.27 -12.90 -10.03
N GLU A 61 12.39 -13.35 -9.13
CA GLU A 61 11.81 -14.70 -9.17
C GLU A 61 11.09 -14.95 -10.52
N LYS A 62 10.27 -14.01 -10.98
CA LYS A 62 9.56 -14.13 -12.27
C LYS A 62 10.48 -14.12 -13.47
N LYS A 63 11.59 -13.38 -13.42
CA LYS A 63 12.64 -13.46 -14.44
C LYS A 63 13.29 -14.85 -14.47
N GLU A 64 13.61 -15.42 -13.31
CA GLU A 64 14.21 -16.76 -13.19
C GLU A 64 13.27 -17.87 -13.67
N GLU A 65 11.97 -17.70 -13.51
CA GLU A 65 10.93 -18.56 -14.08
C GLU A 65 10.78 -18.42 -15.61
N GLY A 66 11.49 -17.49 -16.26
CA GLY A 66 11.45 -17.26 -17.70
C GLY A 66 10.51 -16.15 -18.17
N TYR A 67 9.89 -15.40 -17.26
CA TYR A 67 8.94 -14.32 -17.58
C TYR A 67 9.57 -12.92 -17.64
N GLY A 68 10.88 -12.82 -17.88
CA GLY A 68 11.60 -11.53 -17.86
C GLY A 68 11.10 -10.47 -18.87
N GLU A 69 10.43 -10.89 -19.94
CA GLU A 69 9.84 -9.98 -20.93
C GLU A 69 8.42 -9.52 -20.59
N ALA A 70 7.79 -10.07 -19.55
CA ALA A 70 6.49 -9.57 -19.08
C ALA A 70 6.66 -8.11 -18.62
N ALA A 71 5.70 -7.26 -18.95
CA ALA A 71 5.85 -5.81 -18.83
C ALA A 71 4.85 -5.15 -17.88
N GLN A 72 5.31 -4.13 -17.16
CA GLN A 72 4.47 -3.20 -16.43
C GLN A 72 3.57 -2.44 -17.41
N PHE A 73 2.37 -2.08 -16.95
CA PHE A 73 1.36 -1.32 -17.68
C PHE A 73 0.75 -2.05 -18.89
N ASP A 74 0.75 -3.38 -18.88
CA ASP A 74 0.28 -4.20 -20.01
C ASP A 74 -1.22 -4.01 -20.38
N GLY A 75 -1.99 -3.30 -19.54
CA GLY A 75 -3.38 -2.92 -19.78
C GLY A 75 -3.64 -1.43 -20.08
N LEU A 76 -2.62 -0.57 -20.05
CA LEU A 76 -2.77 0.88 -20.23
C LEU A 76 -2.31 1.30 -21.63
N LYS A 77 -3.20 1.91 -22.42
CA LYS A 77 -2.93 2.26 -23.83
C LYS A 77 -1.95 3.43 -24.02
N HIS A 78 -1.85 4.31 -23.02
CA HIS A 78 -1.11 5.57 -23.13
C HIS A 78 0.21 5.56 -22.36
N GLN A 79 0.54 4.47 -21.68
CA GLN A 79 1.77 4.33 -20.92
C GLN A 79 2.80 3.48 -21.66
N ALA A 80 4.05 3.91 -21.57
CA ALA A 80 5.16 3.15 -22.11
C ALA A 80 5.32 1.86 -21.29
N LYS A 81 5.21 0.71 -21.96
CA LYS A 81 5.44 -0.58 -21.33
C LYS A 81 6.92 -0.73 -20.99
N ARG A 82 7.20 -1.33 -19.83
CA ARG A 82 8.58 -1.59 -19.37
C ARG A 82 8.69 -3.02 -18.86
N SER A 83 9.62 -3.80 -19.40
CA SER A 83 9.74 -5.22 -19.05
C SER A 83 10.35 -5.42 -17.66
N ILE A 84 10.13 -6.60 -17.07
CA ILE A 84 10.80 -7.03 -15.84
C ILE A 84 12.33 -6.93 -16.00
N ASN A 85 12.88 -7.37 -17.13
CA ASN A 85 14.30 -7.28 -17.42
C ASN A 85 14.82 -5.84 -17.41
N GLU A 86 14.11 -4.92 -18.04
CA GLU A 86 14.46 -3.49 -18.08
C GLU A 86 14.37 -2.83 -16.70
N MET A 87 13.34 -3.17 -15.91
CA MET A 87 13.17 -2.67 -14.55
C MET A 87 14.31 -3.17 -13.63
N LEU A 88 14.67 -4.46 -13.74
CA LEU A 88 15.76 -5.04 -12.97
C LEU A 88 17.15 -4.61 -13.47
N ALA A 89 17.29 -4.10 -14.69
CA ALA A 89 18.56 -3.57 -15.20
C ALA A 89 18.78 -2.09 -14.84
N ASP A 90 17.71 -1.35 -14.51
CA ASP A 90 17.78 0.09 -14.26
C ASP A 90 18.28 0.41 -12.84
N ARG A 91 19.53 0.85 -12.77
CA ARG A 91 20.17 1.26 -11.51
C ARG A 91 19.58 2.54 -10.91
N HIS A 92 19.01 3.44 -11.70
CA HIS A 92 18.32 4.62 -11.17
C HIS A 92 17.03 4.19 -10.49
N LEU A 93 16.24 3.37 -11.18
CA LEU A 93 15.01 2.81 -10.63
C LEU A 93 15.27 2.05 -9.33
N GLN A 94 16.31 1.21 -9.28
CA GLN A 94 16.67 0.49 -8.05
C GLN A 94 17.10 1.40 -6.90
N ARG A 95 17.85 2.47 -7.21
CA ARG A 95 18.30 3.45 -6.20
C ARG A 95 17.11 4.21 -5.62
N ASP A 96 16.16 4.58 -6.47
CA ASP A 96 15.00 5.39 -6.08
C ASP A 96 13.91 4.51 -5.42
N ASN A 97 13.83 3.21 -5.76
CA ASN A 97 12.99 2.18 -5.10
C ASN A 97 13.51 1.78 -3.70
N LEU A 98 14.05 2.70 -2.90
CA LEU A 98 14.07 2.50 -1.44
C LEU A 98 12.73 2.87 -0.80
N HIS A 99 11.78 3.29 -1.63
CA HIS A 99 10.61 4.08 -1.30
C HIS A 99 9.45 3.55 -2.15
N ALA A 100 8.43 2.95 -1.54
CA ALA A 100 7.25 2.45 -2.24
C ALA A 100 5.98 2.87 -1.50
N GLN A 101 4.83 2.63 -2.14
CA GLN A 101 3.53 3.01 -1.61
C GLN A 101 2.61 1.80 -1.31
N VAL A 102 1.76 1.95 -0.29
CA VAL A 102 0.64 1.10 0.11
C VAL A 102 -0.48 2.07 0.53
N ASN A 103 -1.43 2.34 -0.35
CA ASN A 103 -2.52 3.28 -0.11
C ASN A 103 -3.87 2.64 -0.50
N MET A 104 -4.53 1.98 0.45
CA MET A 104 -5.77 1.24 0.20
C MET A 104 -6.86 1.53 1.23
N VAL A 105 -8.13 1.38 0.84
CA VAL A 105 -9.28 1.51 1.75
C VAL A 105 -9.62 0.17 2.41
N VAL A 106 -9.74 0.18 3.73
CA VAL A 106 -10.01 -1.03 4.55
C VAL A 106 -11.43 -0.97 5.13
N LEU A 107 -12.30 -1.87 4.67
CA LEU A 107 -13.71 -1.99 5.07
C LEU A 107 -13.96 -3.37 5.72
N GLY A 108 -13.48 -3.54 6.94
CA GLY A 108 -13.53 -4.83 7.63
C GLY A 108 -12.64 -5.85 6.91
N LYS A 109 -13.25 -6.90 6.36
CA LYS A 109 -12.53 -7.95 5.60
C LYS A 109 -12.36 -7.61 4.11
N TYR A 110 -13.00 -6.55 3.61
CA TYR A 110 -12.91 -6.15 2.20
C TYR A 110 -11.90 -5.02 2.04
N LEU A 111 -10.95 -5.21 1.13
CA LEU A 111 -9.86 -4.28 0.85
C LEU A 111 -10.05 -3.71 -0.56
N GLY A 112 -10.25 -2.40 -0.68
CA GLY A 112 -10.20 -1.70 -1.96
C GLY A 112 -8.78 -1.25 -2.23
N ILE A 113 -8.07 -2.00 -3.08
CA ILE A 113 -6.65 -1.85 -3.36
C ILE A 113 -6.50 -1.18 -4.74
N PRO A 114 -5.62 -0.17 -4.91
CA PRO A 114 -5.34 0.39 -6.22
C PRO A 114 -4.83 -0.69 -7.17
N LYS A 115 -5.30 -0.68 -8.42
CA LYS A 115 -4.93 -1.68 -9.41
C LYS A 115 -3.52 -1.39 -9.94
N PRO A 116 -2.53 -2.27 -9.70
CA PRO A 116 -1.13 -1.94 -9.94
C PRO A 116 -0.72 -2.00 -11.42
N TYR A 117 -1.55 -2.58 -12.29
CA TYR A 117 -1.22 -2.82 -13.71
C TYR A 117 0.15 -3.48 -13.90
N GLY A 118 0.45 -4.48 -13.06
CA GLY A 118 1.71 -5.22 -13.07
C GLY A 118 1.87 -6.16 -14.25
N PRO A 119 3.04 -6.83 -14.37
CA PRO A 119 3.31 -7.77 -15.45
C PRO A 119 2.29 -8.92 -15.45
N ILE A 120 1.76 -9.21 -16.63
CA ILE A 120 0.79 -10.29 -16.83
C ILE A 120 1.53 -11.59 -17.09
N ILE A 121 1.34 -12.56 -16.20
CA ILE A 121 1.95 -13.89 -16.24
C ILE A 121 0.82 -14.91 -16.14
N ASN A 122 0.76 -15.84 -17.10
CA ASN A 122 -0.30 -16.87 -17.17
C ASN A 122 -1.73 -16.28 -17.07
N GLY A 123 -1.94 -15.10 -17.69
CA GLY A 123 -3.24 -14.43 -17.75
C GLY A 123 -3.63 -13.60 -16.53
N ARG A 124 -2.77 -13.47 -15.51
CA ARG A 124 -3.03 -12.65 -14.32
C ARG A 124 -1.87 -11.71 -13.99
N CYS A 125 -2.17 -10.61 -13.30
CA CYS A 125 -1.16 -9.69 -12.80
C CYS A 125 -0.41 -10.31 -11.62
N CYS A 126 0.91 -10.47 -11.73
CA CYS A 126 1.69 -11.14 -10.68
C CYS A 126 1.75 -10.35 -9.37
N LEU A 127 1.59 -9.02 -9.41
CA LEU A 127 1.50 -8.17 -8.22
C LEU A 127 0.18 -8.38 -7.48
N GLU A 128 -0.94 -8.44 -8.21
CA GLU A 128 -2.26 -8.74 -7.64
C GLU A 128 -2.25 -10.12 -6.98
N GLU A 129 -1.75 -11.14 -7.68
CA GLU A 129 -1.60 -12.50 -7.15
C GLU A 129 -0.73 -12.53 -5.88
N LYS A 130 0.39 -11.79 -5.87
CA LYS A 130 1.27 -11.74 -4.71
C LYS A 130 0.55 -11.14 -3.50
N VAL A 131 -0.17 -10.03 -3.68
CA VAL A 131 -0.95 -9.40 -2.61
C VAL A 131 -2.04 -10.36 -2.10
N GLN A 132 -2.76 -11.02 -3.00
CA GLN A 132 -3.76 -12.02 -2.63
C GLN A 132 -3.14 -13.16 -1.80
N SER A 133 -2.01 -13.71 -2.23
CA SER A 133 -1.31 -14.79 -1.53
C SER A 133 -0.90 -14.44 -0.09
N LEU A 134 -0.70 -13.15 0.20
CA LEU A 134 -0.33 -12.65 1.53
C LEU A 134 -1.55 -12.35 2.41
N LEU A 135 -2.65 -11.86 1.81
CA LEU A 135 -3.78 -11.30 2.56
C LEU A 135 -4.99 -12.25 2.64
N GLU A 136 -5.25 -13.04 1.60
CA GLU A 136 -6.38 -13.98 1.58
C GLU A 136 -6.29 -15.06 2.68
N PRO A 137 -5.10 -15.61 3.03
CA PRO A 137 -4.97 -16.53 4.17
C PRO A 137 -5.37 -15.91 5.52
N LEU A 138 -5.43 -14.58 5.62
CA LEU A 138 -5.90 -13.87 6.81
C LEU A 138 -7.44 -13.70 6.82
N GLY A 139 -8.13 -14.19 5.80
CA GLY A 139 -9.57 -14.03 5.59
C GLY A 139 -9.96 -12.66 5.03
N LEU A 140 -9.03 -12.01 4.30
CA LEU A 140 -9.25 -10.71 3.66
C LEU A 140 -9.56 -10.91 2.17
N HIS A 141 -10.50 -10.11 1.65
CA HIS A 141 -10.89 -10.11 0.25
C HIS A 141 -10.26 -8.91 -0.46
N CYS A 142 -9.35 -9.18 -1.38
CA CYS A 142 -8.67 -8.15 -2.18
C CYS A 142 -9.51 -7.79 -3.40
N ILE A 143 -9.89 -6.52 -3.52
CA ILE A 143 -10.62 -5.96 -4.66
C ILE A 143 -9.73 -4.90 -5.30
N PHE A 144 -9.26 -5.16 -6.51
CA PHE A 144 -8.40 -4.23 -7.25
C PHE A 144 -9.25 -3.24 -8.04
N ILE A 145 -9.11 -1.95 -7.75
CA ILE A 145 -9.90 -0.85 -8.29
C ILE A 145 -9.01 -0.01 -9.20
N ASP A 146 -9.47 0.27 -10.41
CA ASP A 146 -8.77 1.19 -11.31
C ASP A 146 -9.03 2.64 -10.88
N ASP A 147 -7.96 3.32 -10.47
CA ASP A 147 -7.90 4.73 -10.12
C ASP A 147 -6.81 5.48 -10.91
N TYR A 148 -6.29 4.89 -11.99
CA TYR A 148 -5.08 5.35 -12.65
C TYR A 148 -5.19 6.81 -13.14
N LEU A 149 -6.19 7.08 -13.99
CA LEU A 149 -6.37 8.42 -14.58
C LEU A 149 -7.01 9.41 -13.61
N SER A 150 -7.82 8.92 -12.67
CA SER A 150 -8.63 9.77 -11.79
C SER A 150 -7.92 10.19 -10.51
N TYR A 151 -6.95 9.40 -10.04
CA TYR A 151 -6.22 9.66 -8.79
C TYR A 151 -4.70 9.46 -8.95
N HIS A 152 -4.23 8.34 -9.50
CA HIS A 152 -2.79 8.03 -9.53
C HIS A 152 -1.97 9.08 -10.29
N GLU A 153 -2.45 9.54 -11.46
CA GLU A 153 -1.81 10.64 -12.19
C GLU A 153 -1.75 11.97 -11.40
N LEU A 154 -2.59 12.12 -10.39
CA LEU A 154 -2.64 13.27 -9.47
C LEU A 154 -1.85 13.03 -8.17
N GLN A 155 -0.99 11.99 -8.13
CA GLN A 155 -0.17 11.61 -6.97
C GLN A 155 -0.98 11.17 -5.74
N GLY A 156 -2.10 10.47 -5.94
CA GLY A 156 -2.86 9.86 -4.86
C GLY A 156 -3.57 8.58 -5.31
N GLU A 157 -4.00 7.76 -4.36
CA GLU A 157 -4.70 6.51 -4.66
C GLU A 157 -6.05 6.44 -3.94
N ILE A 158 -6.70 5.28 -3.97
CA ILE A 158 -8.00 5.00 -3.33
C ILE A 158 -8.15 5.56 -1.90
N HIS A 159 -7.14 5.41 -1.01
CA HIS A 159 -7.28 5.93 0.37
C HIS A 159 -7.25 7.46 0.38
N CYS A 160 -6.38 8.09 -0.40
CA CYS A 160 -6.35 9.55 -0.56
C CYS A 160 -7.69 10.12 -1.08
N GLY A 161 -8.37 9.37 -1.94
CA GLY A 161 -9.67 9.75 -2.52
C GLY A 161 -10.89 9.49 -1.64
N THR A 162 -10.72 8.84 -0.48
CA THR A 162 -11.84 8.38 0.35
C THR A 162 -11.68 8.74 1.83
N ASN A 163 -12.78 8.62 2.59
CA ASN A 163 -12.75 8.72 4.05
C ASN A 163 -13.81 7.80 4.65
N VAL A 164 -13.55 7.24 5.83
CA VAL A 164 -14.38 6.20 6.43
C VAL A 164 -14.68 6.52 7.89
N ARG A 165 -15.97 6.68 8.20
CA ARG A 165 -16.45 6.71 9.59
C ARG A 165 -16.54 5.30 10.15
N ARG A 166 -15.95 5.07 11.33
CA ARG A 166 -15.88 3.74 11.97
C ARG A 166 -16.66 3.72 13.28
N LYS A 167 -17.00 2.51 13.74
CA LYS A 167 -17.59 2.30 15.07
C LYS A 167 -16.58 2.72 16.15
N PRO A 168 -16.97 3.49 17.18
CA PRO A 168 -16.11 3.79 18.32
C PRO A 168 -15.64 2.52 19.04
N PHE A 169 -14.49 2.61 19.72
CA PHE A 169 -14.00 1.51 20.54
C PHE A 169 -15.03 1.13 21.63
N PRO A 170 -15.20 -0.17 21.92
CA PRO A 170 -16.06 -0.60 23.02
C PRO A 170 -15.51 -0.17 24.38
N PHE A 171 -14.18 -0.14 24.51
CA PHE A 171 -13.44 0.32 25.68
C PHE A 171 -13.74 1.79 25.98
N LYS A 172 -13.93 2.11 27.25
CA LYS A 172 -14.21 3.48 27.70
C LYS A 172 -12.91 4.19 28.03
N TRP A 173 -12.66 5.31 27.36
CA TRP A 173 -11.38 6.01 27.45
C TRP A 173 -11.03 6.43 28.88
N TRP A 174 -12.00 6.77 29.74
CA TRP A 174 -11.76 7.14 31.14
C TRP A 174 -11.29 5.99 32.04
N ASN A 175 -11.30 4.75 31.55
CA ASN A 175 -10.76 3.59 32.27
C ASN A 175 -9.26 3.37 32.00
N MET A 176 -8.64 4.12 31.09
CA MET A 176 -7.20 4.03 30.87
C MET A 176 -6.43 4.86 31.88
N VAL A 177 -5.19 4.46 32.12
CA VAL A 177 -4.18 5.26 32.82
C VAL A 177 -3.18 5.71 31.74
N PRO A 178 -3.27 6.95 31.23
CA PRO A 178 -2.44 7.45 30.14
C PRO A 178 -0.95 7.53 30.48
#